data_AF-A0A2E2TKL6-F1
#
_entry.id   AF-A0A2E2TKL6-F1
#
_cell.length_a   1.000
_cell.length_b   1.000
_cell.length_c   1.000
_cell.angle_alpha   90.00
_cell.angle_beta   90.00
_cell.angle_gamma   90.00
#
_symmetry.space_group_name_H-M   'P 1'
#
loop_
_entity.id
_entity.type
_entity.pdbx_description
1 polymer ?
#
loop_
_entity_poly.entity_id
_entity_poly.type
_entity_poly.pdbx_seq_one_letter_code
_entity_poly.pdbx_strand_id
1 'polypeptide(L)'
;MKIIIIGGTGTIGQAVIEELSTRHEIICVGKNRGDIQVNIADLAFIQAMYAQVKSFDAVVLTTGKVHFANLKRMQAKDYAIGLNNKLMLFWRT
;
A
#
# COMPACT_ATOMS: atom_id res chain seq x y z
N MET A 1 -15.91 10.32 6.44
CA MET A 1 -15.41 8.93 6.43
C MET A 1 -13.95 8.94 6.80
N LYS A 2 -13.48 7.86 7.43
CA LYS A 2 -12.10 7.63 7.81
C LYS A 2 -11.47 6.64 6.84
N ILE A 3 -10.47 7.07 6.08
CA ILE A 3 -9.91 6.34 4.95
C ILE A 3 -8.43 6.09 5.19
N ILE A 4 -8.01 4.83 5.08
CA ILE A 4 -6.59 4.46 5.08
C ILE A 4 -6.07 4.55 3.65
N ILE A 5 -5.03 5.36 3.41
CA ILE A 5 -4.35 5.43 2.11
C ILE A 5 -2.95 4.83 2.24
N ILE A 6 -2.77 3.62 1.71
CA ILE A 6 -1.50 2.90 1.72
C ILE A 6 -0.71 3.24 0.46
N GLY A 7 0.48 3.82 0.64
CA GLY A 7 1.23 4.44 -0.45
C GLY A 7 1.00 5.94 -0.58
N GLY A 8 0.39 6.58 0.44
CA GLY A 8 0.03 8.00 0.43
C GLY A 8 1.20 8.95 0.18
N THR A 9 2.44 8.51 0.43
CA THR A 9 3.65 9.32 0.21
C THR A 9 4.22 9.23 -1.22
N GLY A 10 3.69 8.33 -2.06
CA GLY A 10 4.06 8.24 -3.48
C GLY A 10 3.28 9.21 -4.36
N THR A 11 3.71 9.40 -5.60
CA THR A 11 3.12 10.38 -6.54
C THR A 11 1.60 10.27 -6.68
N ILE A 12 1.06 9.07 -6.91
CA ILE A 12 -0.39 8.86 -7.01
C ILE A 12 -1.05 8.99 -5.62
N GLY A 13 -0.39 8.50 -4.57
CA GLY A 13 -0.91 8.60 -3.21
C GLY A 13 -1.12 10.04 -2.76
N GLN A 14 -0.19 10.95 -3.09
CA GLN A 14 -0.29 12.36 -2.75
C GLN A 14 -1.49 13.01 -3.44
N ALA A 15 -1.68 12.77 -4.75
CA ALA A 15 -2.84 13.29 -5.47
C ALA A 15 -4.17 12.77 -4.89
N VAL A 16 -4.23 11.51 -4.48
CA VAL A 16 -5.41 10.94 -3.82
C VAL A 16 -5.66 11.58 -2.44
N ILE A 17 -4.60 11.83 -1.65
CA ILE A 17 -4.71 12.55 -0.37
C ILE A 17 -5.23 13.96 -0.59
N GLU A 18 -4.65 14.71 -1.54
CA GLU A 18 -5.05 16.08 -1.87
C GLU A 18 -6.55 16.15 -2.19
N GLU A 19 -7.05 15.25 -3.03
CA GLU A 19 -8.47 15.22 -3.40
C GLU A 19 -9.38 14.81 -2.22
N LEU A 20 -9.05 13.72 -1.52
CA LEU A 20 -9.95 13.12 -0.53
C LEU A 20 -9.91 13.81 0.84
N SER A 21 -8.79 14.41 1.22
CA SER A 21 -8.63 15.08 2.53
C SER A 21 -9.54 16.29 2.70
N THR A 22 -10.07 16.86 1.62
CA THR A 22 -11.06 17.94 1.65
C THR A 22 -12.38 17.56 2.30
N ARG A 23 -12.71 16.25 2.35
CA ARG A 23 -14.02 15.73 2.77
C ARG A 23 -13.93 14.55 3.74
N HIS A 24 -12.75 13.97 3.93
CA HIS A 24 -12.55 12.73 4.67
C HIS A 24 -11.34 12.83 5.60
N GLU A 25 -11.40 12.11 6.73
CA GLU A 25 -10.25 11.91 7.60
C GLU A 25 -9.33 10.88 6.93
N ILE A 26 -8.07 11.25 6.71
CA ILE A 26 -7.09 10.41 6.03
C ILE A 26 -6.08 9.89 7.04
N ILE A 27 -5.82 8.59 7.00
CA ILE A 27 -4.65 7.97 7.62
C ILE A 27 -3.68 7.61 6.49
N CYS A 28 -2.58 8.36 6.40
CA CYS A 28 -1.54 8.13 5.43
C CYS A 28 -0.59 7.02 5.91
N VAL A 29 -0.57 5.90 5.19
CA VAL A 29 0.34 4.78 5.48
C VAL A 29 1.43 4.76 4.43
N GLY A 30 2.68 4.69 4.86
CA GLY A 30 3.83 4.55 3.96
C GLY A 30 4.88 3.62 4.52
N LYS A 31 5.91 3.30 3.72
CA LYS A 31 6.98 2.39 4.18
C LYS A 31 7.94 3.06 5.17
N ASN A 32 8.29 4.32 4.90
CA ASN A 32 9.32 5.06 5.64
C ASN A 32 8.79 6.36 6.29
N ARG A 33 7.61 6.83 5.88
CA ARG A 33 7.01 8.13 6.24
C ARG A 33 5.49 8.01 6.14
N GLY A 34 4.75 8.92 6.77
CA GLY A 34 3.30 8.90 6.90
C GLY A 34 2.88 8.88 8.37
N ASP A 35 1.59 8.79 8.65
CA ASP A 35 1.05 8.67 10.01
C ASP A 35 1.37 7.30 10.62
N ILE A 36 1.40 6.26 9.77
CA ILE A 36 1.79 4.90 10.17
C ILE A 36 2.81 4.35 9.17
N GLN A 37 3.86 3.70 9.67
CA GLN A 37 4.87 3.03 8.84
C GLN A 37 4.63 1.52 8.78
N VAL A 38 4.45 0.98 7.56
CA VAL A 38 4.15 -0.44 7.33
C VAL A 38 4.96 -0.98 6.15
N ASN A 39 5.62 -2.12 6.37
CA ASN A 39 6.10 -2.94 5.27
C ASN A 39 4.97 -3.84 4.76
N ILE A 40 4.29 -3.40 3.70
CA ILE A 40 3.14 -4.12 3.12
C ILE A 40 3.44 -5.51 2.54
N ALA A 41 4.73 -5.86 2.39
CA ALA A 41 5.11 -7.21 1.97
C ALA A 41 5.07 -8.22 3.14
N ASP A 42 4.88 -7.75 4.37
CA ASP A 42 4.84 -8.54 5.60
C ASP A 42 3.43 -8.47 6.24
N LEU A 43 2.80 -9.65 6.35
CA LEU A 43 1.45 -9.78 6.88
C LEU A 43 1.33 -9.33 8.33
N ALA A 44 2.36 -9.55 9.15
CA ALA A 44 2.32 -9.19 10.57
C ALA A 44 2.22 -7.66 10.75
N PHE A 45 2.92 -6.89 9.92
CA PHE A 45 2.83 -5.43 9.93
C PHE A 45 1.45 -4.93 9.48
N ILE A 46 0.82 -5.58 8.49
CA ILE A 46 -0.54 -5.24 8.04
C ILE A 46 -1.55 -5.48 9.15
N GLN A 47 -1.47 -6.63 9.83
CA GLN A 47 -2.36 -6.96 10.96
C GLN A 47 -2.20 -5.96 12.11
N ALA A 48 -0.95 -5.63 12.46
CA ALA A 48 -0.66 -4.63 13.49
C ALA A 48 -1.21 -3.24 13.13
N MET A 49 -1.10 -2.82 11.87
CA MET A 49 -1.67 -1.56 11.38
C MET A 49 -3.18 -1.53 11.54
N TYR A 50 -3.90 -2.58 11.10
CA TYR A 50 -5.35 -2.63 11.25
C TYR A 50 -5.79 -2.64 12.72
N ALA A 51 -5.06 -3.35 13.58
CA ALA A 51 -5.30 -3.33 15.02
C ALA A 51 -5.08 -1.94 15.64
N GLN A 52 -4.07 -1.19 15.16
CA GLN A 52 -3.80 0.18 15.61
C GLN A 52 -4.90 1.17 15.17
N VAL A 53 -5.37 1.08 13.94
CA VAL A 53 -6.38 2.00 13.38
C VAL A 53 -7.78 1.74 13.97
N LYS A 54 -8.06 0.49 14.37
CA LYS A 54 -9.32 -0.03 14.95
C LYS A 54 -10.52 0.04 14.03
N SER A 55 -10.93 1.24 13.63
CA SER A 55 -12.09 1.48 12.76
C SER A 55 -11.73 2.44 11.62
N PHE A 56 -12.21 2.10 10.44
CA PHE A 56 -12.10 2.87 9.21
C PHE A 56 -13.24 2.44 8.27
N ASP A 57 -13.59 3.30 7.31
CA ASP A 57 -14.67 3.06 6.37
C ASP A 57 -14.16 2.52 5.03
N ALA A 58 -12.92 2.86 4.65
CA ALA A 58 -12.33 2.45 3.37
C ALA A 58 -10.80 2.32 3.43
N VAL A 59 -10.25 1.53 2.50
CA VAL A 59 -8.82 1.41 2.24
C VAL A 59 -8.55 1.69 0.77
N VAL A 60 -7.57 2.54 0.48
CA VAL A 60 -7.07 2.80 -0.86
C VAL A 60 -5.61 2.36 -0.93
N LEU A 61 -5.28 1.54 -1.93
CA LEU A 61 -3.91 1.05 -2.16
C LEU A 61 -3.31 1.74 -3.39
N THR A 62 -2.39 2.68 -3.16
CA THR A 62 -1.65 3.41 -4.21
C THR A 62 -0.19 2.97 -4.32
N THR A 63 0.21 1.95 -3.58
CA THR A 63 1.55 1.38 -3.60
C THR A 63 1.64 0.08 -4.41
N GLY A 64 2.85 -0.41 -4.56
CA GLY A 64 3.16 -1.72 -5.11
C GLY A 64 4.42 -1.67 -5.97
N LYS A 65 5.20 -2.74 -5.87
CA LYS A 65 6.48 -2.87 -6.57
C LYS A 65 6.39 -3.95 -7.63
N VAL A 66 6.97 -3.68 -8.78
CA VAL A 66 7.16 -4.67 -9.85
C VAL A 66 8.61 -4.61 -10.32
N HIS A 67 9.08 -5.70 -10.92
CA HIS A 67 10.33 -5.70 -11.64
C HIS A 67 10.07 -5.46 -13.13
N PHE A 68 10.80 -4.52 -13.72
CA PHE A 68 10.74 -4.26 -15.16
C PHE A 68 11.98 -4.84 -15.84
N ALA A 69 11.75 -5.77 -16.78
CA ALA A 69 12.77 -6.33 -17.65
C ALA A 69 12.18 -6.66 -19.02
N ASN A 70 13.04 -6.83 -20.03
CA ASN A 70 12.61 -7.44 -21.28
C ASN A 70 12.07 -8.84 -20.98
N LEU A 71 10.94 -9.22 -21.59
CA LEU A 71 10.29 -10.51 -21.36
C LEU A 71 11.26 -11.69 -21.51
N LYS A 72 12.16 -11.65 -22.50
CA LYS A 72 13.15 -12.71 -22.74
C LYS A 72 14.22 -12.83 -21.65
N ARG A 73 14.39 -11.79 -20.82
CA ARG A 73 15.37 -11.70 -19.73
C ARG A 73 14.75 -11.83 -18.35
N MET A 74 13.42 -11.92 -18.27
CA MET A 74 12.70 -11.98 -17.01
C MET A 74 12.80 -13.38 -16.41
N GLN A 75 13.25 -13.47 -15.16
CA GLN A 75 13.30 -14.73 -14.43
C GLN A 75 12.05 -14.88 -13.54
N ALA A 76 11.76 -16.12 -13.13
CA ALA A 76 10.63 -16.40 -12.23
C ALA A 76 10.70 -15.58 -10.92
N LYS A 77 11.90 -15.38 -10.36
CA LYS A 77 12.12 -14.55 -9.17
C LYS A 77 11.76 -13.07 -9.38
N ASP A 78 11.98 -12.56 -10.60
CA ASP A 78 11.67 -11.17 -10.95
C ASP A 78 10.16 -10.97 -11.06
N TYR A 79 9.47 -11.97 -11.64
CA TYR A 79 8.01 -12.00 -11.71
C TYR A 79 7.36 -12.12 -10.32
N ALA A 80 7.94 -12.94 -9.44
CA ALA A 80 7.48 -13.11 -8.06
C ALA A 80 7.46 -11.80 -7.26
N ILE A 81 8.33 -10.83 -7.59
CA ILE A 81 8.29 -9.49 -6.98
C ILE A 81 6.92 -8.84 -7.23
N GLY A 82 6.46 -8.83 -8.48
CA GLY A 82 5.17 -8.23 -8.85
C GLY A 82 3.99 -8.95 -8.22
N LEU A 83 4.02 -10.29 -8.22
CA LEU A 83 2.98 -11.09 -7.55
C LEU A 83 2.88 -10.74 -6.07
N ASN A 84 4.00 -10.75 -5.34
CA ASN A 84 4.00 -10.54 -3.89
C ASN A 84 3.78 -9.09 -3.46
N ASN A 85 4.07 -8.10 -4.31
CA ASN A 85 4.04 -6.68 -3.92
C ASN A 85 2.95 -5.87 -4.62
N LYS A 86 2.27 -6.41 -5.64
CA LYS A 86 1.25 -5.68 -6.42
C LYS A 86 -0.06 -6.43 -6.56
N LEU A 87 -0.03 -7.74 -6.84
CA LEU A 87 -1.24 -8.53 -7.08
C LEU A 87 -1.77 -9.19 -5.80
N MET A 88 -0.91 -9.94 -5.12
CA MET A 88 -1.28 -10.84 -4.02
C MET A 88 -1.16 -10.18 -2.65
N LEU A 89 -0.98 -8.86 -2.60
CA LEU A 89 -0.65 -8.12 -1.38
C LEU A 89 -1.66 -8.36 -0.24
N PHE A 90 -2.94 -8.50 -0.59
CA PHE A 90 -4.03 -8.71 0.36
C PHE A 90 -4.59 -10.13 0.38
N TRP A 91 -4.22 -11.01 -0.56
CA TRP A 91 -4.81 -12.35 -0.61
C TRP A 91 -4.25 -13.33 0.45
N ARG A 92 -3.42 -12.80 1.36
CA ARG A 92 -2.85 -13.49 2.52
C ARG A 92 -3.51 -13.12 3.85
N THR A 93 -4.48 -12.21 3.85
CA THR A 93 -5.25 -11.81 5.05
C THR A 93 -6.44 -12.72 5.29
#